data_AF-A0AAU1N7C9-F1
#
_entry.id   AF-A0AAU1N7C9-F1
#
_cell.length_a   1.000
_cell.length_b   1.000
_cell.length_c   1.000
_cell.angle_alpha   90.00
_cell.angle_beta   90.00
_cell.angle_gamma   90.00
#
_symmetry.space_group_name_H-M   'P 1'
#
loop_
_entity.id
_entity.type
_entity.pdbx_description
1 polymer ?
#
loop_
_entity_poly.entity_id
_entity_poly.type
_entity_poly.pdbx_seq_one_letter_code
_entity_poly.pdbx_strand_id
1 'polypeptide(L)'
;MPSSITYTAVLNVRRATAEHLAILLREHQVRLGTRKGTRTLGAFKQAVLVLRWFIDGTRIAQLARDNGISVPTAYRYLHEGLTVLADHAPDLSTALEGAVAAGYTHLNLDGTVIRTDRVAAPGPNKADLWWSGKHKHHGGNVQVISAPDGWPLWVAPVRPGREHDTTCARTHGLIDALNRLATTLDIPTLTDLGYENAGPGFRHPVKKPKGRELDLDSKTFNKVIRGIHGVVERANALLKVTFKALRRVSLDPASITRIARAALVLLQLEHGRTT
;
A
#
# COMPACT_ATOMS: atom_id res chain seq x y z
N MET A 1 34.87 -22.02 8.00
CA MET A 1 33.88 -21.17 7.28
C MET A 1 32.72 -22.07 6.88
N PRO A 2 31.45 -21.72 7.14
CA PRO A 2 30.35 -22.51 6.59
C PRO A 2 30.46 -22.49 5.06
N SER A 3 30.43 -23.65 4.41
CA SER A 3 30.45 -23.76 2.96
C SER A 3 29.16 -23.16 2.40
N SER A 4 29.28 -22.09 1.62
CA SER A 4 28.17 -21.50 0.88
C SER A 4 28.12 -22.04 -0.54
N ILE A 5 26.92 -22.11 -1.11
CA ILE A 5 26.69 -22.47 -2.51
C ILE A 5 26.14 -21.23 -3.22
N THR A 6 26.74 -20.86 -4.35
CA THR A 6 26.23 -19.79 -5.22
C THR A 6 25.22 -20.37 -6.19
N TYR A 7 24.10 -19.67 -6.39
CA TYR A 7 23.07 -20.04 -7.36
C TYR A 7 22.63 -18.81 -8.18
N THR A 8 22.09 -19.05 -9.37
CA THR A 8 21.53 -18.02 -10.24
C THR A 8 20.01 -17.97 -10.06
N ALA A 9 19.43 -16.77 -10.01
CA ALA A 9 18.00 -16.54 -9.84
C ALA A 9 17.49 -15.48 -10.82
N VAL A 10 16.20 -15.57 -11.15
CA VAL A 10 15.49 -14.57 -11.96
C VAL A 10 14.51 -13.82 -11.07
N LEU A 11 14.56 -12.49 -11.10
CA LEU A 11 13.58 -11.64 -10.43
C LEU A 11 12.41 -11.40 -11.40
N ASN A 12 11.21 -11.81 -11.01
CA ASN A 12 10.02 -11.68 -11.86
C ASN A 12 9.50 -10.24 -11.87
N VAL A 13 10.17 -9.36 -12.61
CA VAL A 13 9.86 -7.94 -12.80
C VAL A 13 10.30 -7.52 -14.20
N ARG A 14 9.58 -6.61 -14.84
CA ARG A 14 10.00 -6.12 -16.16
C ARG A 14 11.32 -5.34 -16.04
N ARG A 15 12.21 -5.55 -17.01
CA ARG A 15 13.47 -4.79 -17.11
C ARG A 15 13.23 -3.29 -17.16
N ALA A 16 12.19 -2.86 -17.88
CA ALA A 16 11.78 -1.47 -17.99
C ALA A 16 11.50 -0.80 -16.63
N THR A 17 10.95 -1.54 -15.66
CA THR A 17 10.70 -1.01 -14.31
C THR A 17 11.99 -0.86 -13.51
N ALA A 18 12.95 -1.77 -13.66
CA ALA A 18 14.29 -1.61 -13.09
C ALA A 18 15.04 -0.43 -13.70
N GLU A 19 14.90 -0.22 -15.02
CA GLU A 19 15.47 0.94 -15.72
C GLU A 19 14.83 2.24 -15.27
N HIS A 20 13.50 2.29 -15.17
CA HIS A 20 12.77 3.46 -14.70
C HIS A 20 13.19 3.83 -13.27
N LEU A 21 13.23 2.86 -12.35
CA LEU A 21 13.73 3.11 -10.99
C LEU A 21 15.20 3.55 -10.98
N ALA A 22 16.05 3.01 -11.86
CA ALA A 22 17.43 3.45 -11.98
C ALA A 22 17.54 4.91 -12.43
N ILE A 23 16.66 5.37 -13.32
CA ILE A 23 16.56 6.78 -13.74
C ILE A 23 16.17 7.65 -12.54
N LEU A 24 15.09 7.30 -11.83
CA LEU A 24 14.65 8.04 -10.64
C LEU A 24 15.75 8.15 -9.57
N LEU A 25 16.46 7.06 -9.32
CA LEU A 25 17.59 7.04 -8.40
C LEU A 25 18.73 7.95 -8.87
N ARG A 26 19.04 7.95 -10.16
CA ARG A 26 20.09 8.80 -10.73
C ARG A 26 19.73 10.28 -10.59
N GLU A 27 18.50 10.66 -10.91
CA GLU A 27 18.00 12.02 -10.78
C GLU A 27 18.02 12.49 -9.33
N HIS A 28 17.58 11.64 -8.40
CA HIS A 28 17.63 11.92 -6.97
C HIS A 28 19.07 12.12 -6.47
N GLN A 29 20.00 11.28 -6.90
CA GLN A 29 21.43 11.40 -6.55
C GLN A 29 22.04 12.70 -7.08
N VAL A 30 21.67 13.11 -8.30
CA VAL A 30 22.09 14.40 -8.89
C VAL A 30 21.53 15.56 -8.07
N ARG A 31 20.25 15.52 -7.71
CA ARG A 31 19.58 16.54 -6.88
C ARG A 31 20.25 16.71 -5.51
N LEU A 32 20.68 15.62 -4.89
CA LEU A 32 21.41 15.63 -3.62
C LEU A 32 22.90 16.04 -3.77
N GLY A 33 23.40 16.26 -4.98
CA GLY A 33 24.82 16.58 -5.19
C GLY A 33 25.76 15.42 -4.87
N THR A 34 25.30 14.16 -5.02
CA THR A 34 26.13 12.98 -4.75
C THR A 34 27.36 12.98 -5.68
N ARG A 35 28.56 13.02 -5.09
CA ARG A 35 29.83 13.04 -5.84
C ARG A 35 29.99 11.80 -6.72
N LYS A 36 30.46 11.98 -7.96
CA LYS A 36 30.77 10.89 -8.90
C LYS A 36 31.79 9.92 -8.28
N GLY A 37 31.64 8.62 -8.55
CA GLY A 37 32.56 7.57 -8.08
C GLY A 37 32.43 7.16 -6.61
N THR A 38 31.54 7.78 -5.83
CA THR A 38 31.39 7.47 -4.39
C THR A 38 30.41 6.34 -4.07
N ARG A 39 29.62 5.90 -5.05
CA ARG A 39 28.60 4.86 -4.87
C ARG A 39 29.16 3.50 -5.23
N THR A 40 29.05 2.54 -4.31
CA THR A 40 29.49 1.15 -4.51
C THR A 40 28.67 0.42 -5.59
N LEU A 41 27.36 0.71 -5.68
CA LEU A 41 26.50 0.18 -6.73
C LEU A 41 26.11 1.30 -7.68
N GLY A 42 26.14 1.02 -8.99
CA GLY A 42 25.48 1.86 -9.98
C GLY A 42 23.96 1.84 -9.81
N ALA A 43 23.27 2.86 -10.34
CA ALA A 43 21.83 3.06 -10.14
C ALA A 43 20.98 1.84 -10.55
N PHE A 44 21.35 1.14 -11.63
CA PHE A 44 20.64 -0.08 -12.05
C PHE A 44 20.79 -1.22 -11.04
N LYS A 45 21.99 -1.46 -10.50
CA LYS A 45 22.18 -2.48 -9.46
C LYS A 45 21.45 -2.10 -8.16
N GLN A 46 21.43 -0.81 -7.82
CA GLN A 46 20.64 -0.31 -6.69
C GLN A 46 19.14 -0.54 -6.92
N ALA A 47 18.62 -0.28 -8.12
CA ALA A 47 17.23 -0.54 -8.47
C ALA A 47 16.88 -2.03 -8.33
N VAL A 48 17.72 -2.93 -8.85
CA VAL A 48 17.51 -4.39 -8.70
C VAL A 48 17.52 -4.81 -7.23
N LEU A 49 18.39 -4.24 -6.39
CA LEU A 49 18.41 -4.49 -4.95
C LEU A 49 17.06 -4.10 -4.30
N VAL A 50 16.53 -2.92 -4.64
CA VAL A 50 15.24 -2.42 -4.13
C VAL A 50 14.09 -3.31 -4.61
N LEU A 51 14.05 -3.68 -5.89
CA LEU A 51 13.01 -4.53 -6.46
C LEU A 51 13.01 -5.93 -5.84
N ARG A 52 14.20 -6.52 -5.63
CA ARG A 52 14.32 -7.82 -4.95
C ARG A 52 13.87 -7.76 -3.49
N TRP A 53 14.07 -6.63 -2.81
CA TRP A 53 13.49 -6.42 -1.49
C TRP A 53 11.96 -6.41 -1.54
N PHE A 54 11.37 -5.66 -2.47
CA PHE A 54 9.91 -5.57 -2.62
C PHE A 54 9.25 -6.90 -2.96
N ILE A 55 9.72 -7.55 -4.02
CA ILE A 55 9.09 -8.73 -4.62
C ILE A 55 9.32 -9.97 -3.75
N ASP A 56 10.54 -10.16 -3.27
CA ASP A 56 10.90 -11.37 -2.53
C ASP A 56 10.85 -11.22 -1.01
N GLY A 57 10.76 -9.99 -0.49
CA GLY A 57 10.88 -9.75 0.95
C GLY A 57 12.26 -10.16 1.48
N THR A 58 13.29 -10.08 0.62
CA THR A 58 14.64 -10.56 0.95
C THR A 58 15.21 -9.76 2.12
N ARG A 59 15.80 -10.45 3.11
CA ARG A 59 16.41 -9.81 4.28
C ARG A 59 17.56 -8.89 3.86
N ILE A 60 17.68 -7.71 4.49
CA ILE A 60 18.72 -6.72 4.16
C ILE A 60 20.13 -7.31 4.26
N ALA A 61 20.40 -8.14 5.28
CA ALA A 61 21.70 -8.80 5.41
C ALA A 61 22.04 -9.72 4.23
N GLN A 62 21.04 -10.36 3.63
CA GLN A 62 21.23 -11.18 2.43
C GLN A 62 21.42 -10.31 1.20
N LEU A 63 20.63 -9.24 1.02
CA LEU A 63 20.85 -8.27 -0.06
C LEU A 63 22.26 -7.66 -0.02
N ALA A 64 22.75 -7.34 1.18
CA ALA A 64 24.09 -6.80 1.38
C ALA A 64 25.17 -7.80 0.95
N ARG A 65 25.09 -9.06 1.42
CA ARG A 65 26.01 -10.14 1.03
C ARG A 65 26.00 -10.39 -0.47
N ASP A 66 24.82 -10.56 -1.06
CA ASP A 66 24.67 -10.93 -2.46
C ASP A 66 25.14 -9.81 -3.42
N ASN A 67 25.22 -8.56 -2.93
CA ASN A 67 25.75 -7.42 -3.69
C ASN A 67 27.19 -7.01 -3.30
N GLY A 68 27.82 -7.70 -2.35
CA GLY A 68 29.17 -7.36 -1.87
C GLY A 68 29.27 -5.98 -1.21
N ILE A 69 28.21 -5.54 -0.52
CA ILE A 69 28.16 -4.23 0.15
C ILE A 69 27.92 -4.39 1.66
N SER A 70 28.22 -3.35 2.43
CA SER A 70 27.90 -3.33 3.87
C SER A 70 26.40 -3.26 4.12
N VAL A 71 25.94 -3.82 5.24
CA VAL A 71 24.52 -3.73 5.67
C VAL A 71 24.02 -2.29 5.77
N PRO A 72 24.76 -1.33 6.35
CA PRO A 72 24.36 0.08 6.34
C PRO A 72 24.19 0.65 4.92
N THR A 73 25.04 0.25 3.96
CA THR A 73 24.91 0.67 2.56
C THR A 73 23.65 0.09 1.92
N ALA A 74 23.32 -1.18 2.20
CA ALA A 74 22.08 -1.79 1.71
C ALA A 74 20.84 -1.08 2.27
N TYR A 75 20.82 -0.72 3.56
CA TYR A 75 19.75 0.09 4.15
C TYR A 75 19.63 1.46 3.47
N ARG A 76 20.75 2.19 3.33
CA ARG A 76 20.77 3.50 2.67
C ARG A 76 20.19 3.42 1.25
N TYR A 77 20.62 2.42 0.48
CA TYR A 77 20.12 2.19 -0.87
C TYR A 77 18.64 1.82 -0.92
N LEU A 78 18.17 1.00 0.01
CA LEU A 78 16.75 0.70 0.13
C LEU A 78 15.95 1.97 0.45
N HIS A 79 16.35 2.75 1.45
CA HIS A 79 15.63 3.96 1.86
C HIS A 79 15.61 5.03 0.77
N GLU A 80 16.69 5.18 0.00
CA GLU A 80 16.69 6.04 -1.20
C GLU A 80 15.67 5.53 -2.22
N GLY A 81 15.67 4.22 -2.52
CA GLY A 81 14.68 3.60 -3.42
C GLY A 81 13.23 3.80 -2.97
N LEU A 82 12.96 3.59 -1.68
CA LEU A 82 11.65 3.83 -1.08
C LEU A 82 11.24 5.30 -1.20
N THR A 83 12.17 6.24 -1.02
CA THR A 83 11.90 7.67 -1.09
C THR A 83 11.55 8.07 -2.51
N VAL A 84 12.42 7.76 -3.48
CA VAL A 84 12.17 8.16 -4.88
C VAL A 84 10.88 7.55 -5.42
N LEU A 85 10.55 6.31 -5.07
CA LEU A 85 9.30 5.69 -5.51
C LEU A 85 8.08 6.33 -4.81
N ALA A 86 8.14 6.53 -3.50
CA ALA A 86 7.00 7.09 -2.76
C ALA A 86 6.72 8.55 -3.13
N ASP A 87 7.74 9.33 -3.51
CA ASP A 87 7.60 10.71 -3.98
C ASP A 87 6.84 10.80 -5.32
N HIS A 88 6.77 9.70 -6.09
CA HIS A 88 6.02 9.61 -7.34
C HIS A 88 4.62 9.01 -7.16
N ALA A 89 4.22 8.65 -5.93
CA ALA A 89 2.86 8.19 -5.69
C ALA A 89 1.89 9.38 -5.75
N PRO A 90 0.69 9.21 -6.34
CA PRO A 90 -0.28 10.29 -6.40
C PRO A 90 -0.71 10.71 -4.99
N ASP A 91 -0.95 12.00 -4.80
CA ASP A 91 -1.73 12.45 -3.64
C ASP A 91 -3.23 12.14 -3.84
N LEU A 92 -4.04 12.42 -2.82
CA LEU A 92 -5.46 12.09 -2.87
C LEU A 92 -6.18 12.85 -3.98
N SER A 93 -5.88 14.13 -4.19
CA SER A 93 -6.53 14.94 -5.22
C SER A 93 -6.23 14.39 -6.61
N THR A 94 -4.95 14.15 -6.88
CA THR A 94 -4.47 13.60 -8.15
C THR A 94 -5.11 12.25 -8.47
N ALA A 95 -5.25 11.38 -7.47
CA ALA A 95 -5.88 10.08 -7.66
C ALA A 95 -7.38 10.19 -7.94
N LEU A 96 -8.10 11.08 -7.25
CA LEU A 96 -9.53 11.30 -7.47
C LEU A 96 -9.78 11.98 -8.83
N GLU A 97 -8.97 12.97 -9.20
CA GLU A 97 -9.02 13.61 -10.53
C GLU A 97 -8.76 12.60 -11.64
N GLY A 98 -7.76 11.73 -11.47
CA GLY A 98 -7.49 10.63 -12.39
C GLY A 98 -8.66 9.67 -12.52
N ALA A 99 -9.32 9.31 -11.41
CA ALA A 99 -10.50 8.46 -11.42
C ALA A 99 -11.69 9.10 -12.17
N VAL A 100 -11.90 10.40 -11.98
CA VAL A 100 -12.94 11.17 -12.70
C VAL A 100 -12.61 11.21 -14.19
N ALA A 101 -11.37 11.51 -14.55
CA ALA A 101 -10.93 11.55 -15.95
C ALA A 101 -11.04 10.18 -16.64
N ALA A 102 -10.84 9.09 -15.89
CA ALA A 102 -11.04 7.72 -16.38
C ALA A 102 -12.53 7.32 -16.51
N GLY A 103 -13.46 8.16 -16.06
CA GLY A 103 -14.90 7.93 -16.17
C GLY A 103 -15.42 6.83 -15.23
N TYR A 104 -14.78 6.63 -14.07
CA TYR A 104 -15.23 5.60 -13.14
C TYR A 104 -16.58 5.94 -12.49
N THR A 105 -17.49 4.96 -12.51
CA THR A 105 -18.86 5.10 -12.00
C THR A 105 -18.93 5.09 -10.48
N HIS A 106 -17.93 4.51 -9.82
CA HIS A 106 -17.81 4.47 -8.37
C HIS A 106 -16.35 4.24 -8.00
N LEU A 107 -16.04 4.46 -6.73
CA LEU A 107 -14.79 4.07 -6.12
C LEU A 107 -15.00 2.98 -5.08
N ASN A 108 -13.92 2.31 -4.73
CA ASN A 108 -13.87 1.31 -3.67
C ASN A 108 -12.92 1.79 -2.58
N LEU A 109 -13.30 1.68 -1.30
CA LEU A 109 -12.44 1.97 -0.16
C LEU A 109 -12.41 0.79 0.81
N ASP A 110 -11.21 0.33 1.14
CA ASP A 110 -11.00 -0.73 2.14
C ASP A 110 -9.70 -0.54 2.92
N GLY A 111 -9.73 -1.05 4.15
CA GLY A 111 -8.62 -1.00 5.10
C GLY A 111 -7.91 -2.33 5.19
N THR A 112 -6.58 -2.31 5.17
CA THR A 112 -5.77 -3.50 5.44
C THR A 112 -4.73 -3.21 6.51
N VAL A 113 -4.57 -4.18 7.42
CA VAL A 113 -3.43 -4.19 8.35
C VAL A 113 -2.22 -4.84 7.67
N ILE A 114 -1.14 -4.07 7.58
CA ILE A 114 0.19 -4.53 7.18
C ILE A 114 0.92 -4.95 8.44
N ARG A 115 1.26 -6.24 8.53
CA ARG A 115 1.90 -6.80 9.72
C ARG A 115 3.30 -6.21 9.90
N THR A 116 3.70 -6.05 11.15
CA THR A 116 5.08 -5.67 11.50
C THR A 116 5.68 -6.68 12.47
N ASP A 117 6.98 -6.54 12.72
CA ASP A 117 7.57 -7.09 13.93
C ASP A 117 6.93 -6.47 15.18
N ARG A 118 7.14 -7.11 16.33
CA ARG A 118 6.62 -6.62 17.60
C ARG A 118 7.22 -5.25 17.90
N VAL A 119 6.35 -4.28 18.13
CA VAL A 119 6.74 -2.91 18.48
C VAL A 119 6.09 -2.58 19.81
N ALA A 120 6.92 -2.48 20.84
CA ALA A 120 6.50 -2.01 22.16
C ALA A 120 6.41 -0.48 22.10
N ALA A 121 5.19 0.01 21.85
CA ALA A 121 4.89 1.43 21.83
C ALA A 121 3.65 1.64 22.72
N PRO A 122 3.73 2.47 23.78
CA PRO A 122 2.60 2.67 24.68
C PRO A 122 1.37 3.19 23.93
N GLY A 123 0.27 2.46 24.01
CA GLY A 123 -1.04 2.89 23.54
C GLY A 123 -2.03 3.05 24.71
N PRO A 124 -3.26 3.54 24.43
CA PRO A 124 -4.31 3.62 25.43
C PRO A 124 -4.55 2.28 26.12
N ASN A 125 -4.82 2.33 27.43
CA ASN A 125 -5.11 1.16 28.30
C ASN A 125 -3.96 0.15 28.43
N LYS A 126 -2.70 0.61 28.35
CA LYS A 126 -1.48 -0.21 28.44
C LYS A 126 -1.33 -1.28 27.34
N ALA A 127 -2.20 -1.27 26.33
CA ALA A 127 -2.05 -2.10 25.13
C ALA A 127 -1.08 -1.43 24.15
N ASP A 128 -0.29 -2.24 23.45
CA ASP A 128 0.64 -1.74 22.44
C ASP A 128 -0.12 -0.98 21.34
N LEU A 129 0.37 0.21 20.97
CA LEU A 129 -0.25 1.12 20.01
C LEU A 129 -0.50 0.44 18.65
N TRP A 130 0.47 -0.34 18.19
CA TRP A 130 0.43 -1.05 16.91
C TRP A 130 -0.27 -2.41 16.98
N TRP A 131 -0.76 -2.83 18.15
CA TRP A 131 -1.44 -4.11 18.30
C TRP A 131 -2.87 -4.05 17.76
N SER A 132 -3.16 -4.82 16.72
CA SER A 132 -4.51 -4.97 16.21
C SER A 132 -5.25 -6.06 16.97
N GLY A 133 -6.28 -5.69 17.74
CA GLY A 133 -7.13 -6.67 18.45
C GLY A 133 -7.88 -7.61 17.50
N LYS A 134 -8.36 -7.08 16.36
CA LYS A 134 -9.05 -7.86 15.31
C LYS A 134 -8.15 -8.92 14.70
N HIS A 135 -6.91 -8.57 14.37
CA HIS A 135 -5.99 -9.45 13.66
C HIS A 135 -5.01 -10.20 14.58
N LYS A 136 -5.01 -9.93 15.89
CA LYS A 136 -4.14 -10.53 16.91
C LYS A 136 -2.63 -10.47 16.57
N HIS A 137 -2.20 -9.39 15.93
CA HIS A 137 -0.81 -9.14 15.54
C HIS A 137 -0.49 -7.64 15.58
N HIS A 138 0.81 -7.31 15.66
CA HIS A 138 1.27 -5.93 15.43
C HIS A 138 1.20 -5.59 13.94
N GLY A 139 0.81 -4.36 13.64
CA GLY A 139 0.80 -3.85 12.28
C GLY A 139 0.26 -2.44 12.18
N GLY A 140 0.43 -1.85 11.01
CA GLY A 140 -0.15 -0.56 10.64
C GLY A 140 -1.38 -0.73 9.77
N ASN A 141 -2.43 0.02 10.06
CA ASN A 141 -3.65 0.09 9.24
C ASN A 141 -3.45 1.11 8.10
N VAL A 142 -3.68 0.68 6.85
CA VAL A 142 -3.62 1.51 5.66
C VAL A 142 -4.94 1.40 4.91
N GLN A 143 -5.49 2.54 4.51
CA GLN A 143 -6.68 2.61 3.67
C GLN A 143 -6.27 2.72 2.20
N VAL A 144 -6.97 2.00 1.33
CA VAL A 144 -6.69 1.95 -0.11
C VAL A 144 -7.94 2.35 -0.88
N ILE A 145 -7.80 3.34 -1.76
CA ILE A 145 -8.82 3.65 -2.76
C ILE A 145 -8.50 2.85 -4.01
N SER A 146 -9.53 2.24 -4.61
CA SER A 146 -9.40 1.49 -5.85
C SER A 146 -10.51 1.78 -6.84
N ALA A 147 -10.23 1.51 -8.11
CA ALA A 147 -11.18 1.55 -9.21
C ALA A 147 -12.25 0.45 -9.07
N PRO A 148 -13.35 0.51 -9.83
CA PRO A 148 -14.40 -0.51 -9.86
C PRO A 148 -13.92 -1.95 -10.05
N ASP A 149 -12.83 -2.14 -10.79
CA ASP A 149 -12.24 -3.45 -11.05
C ASP A 149 -11.23 -3.90 -9.98
N GLY A 150 -11.02 -3.10 -8.93
CA GLY A 150 -10.12 -3.41 -7.83
C GLY A 150 -8.67 -3.02 -8.10
N TRP A 151 -8.42 -2.16 -9.10
CA TRP A 151 -7.10 -1.58 -9.33
C TRP A 151 -6.80 -0.51 -8.27
N PRO A 152 -5.71 -0.60 -7.49
CA PRO A 152 -5.40 0.40 -6.47
C PRO A 152 -4.98 1.72 -7.12
N LEU A 153 -5.62 2.81 -6.67
CA LEU A 153 -5.41 4.17 -7.17
C LEU A 153 -4.61 5.02 -6.19
N TRP A 154 -4.83 4.80 -4.89
CA TRP A 154 -4.22 5.60 -3.85
C TRP A 154 -4.12 4.84 -2.53
N VAL A 155 -3.10 5.16 -1.73
CA VAL A 155 -2.87 4.58 -0.40
C VAL A 155 -2.71 5.68 0.64
N ALA A 156 -3.46 5.55 1.74
CA ALA A 156 -3.41 6.48 2.85
C ALA A 156 -2.10 6.37 3.65
N PRO A 157 -1.71 7.45 4.36
CA PRO A 157 -0.73 7.32 5.42
C PRO A 157 -1.13 6.24 6.44
N VAL A 158 -0.14 5.52 6.96
CA VAL A 158 -0.37 4.46 7.93
C VAL A 158 -0.87 5.01 9.26
N ARG A 159 -1.82 4.31 9.86
CA ARG A 159 -2.31 4.51 11.21
C ARG A 159 -1.97 3.30 12.10
N PRO A 160 -1.97 3.46 13.42
CA PRO A 160 -1.82 2.32 14.34
C PRO A 160 -2.83 1.20 14.06
N GLY A 161 -2.40 -0.07 14.03
CA GLY A 161 -3.25 -1.21 13.68
C GLY A 161 -4.42 -1.49 14.62
N ARG A 162 -4.46 -0.83 15.79
CA ARG A 162 -5.60 -0.86 16.72
C ARG A 162 -6.77 -0.01 16.27
N GLU A 163 -6.54 0.98 15.41
CA GLU A 163 -7.56 1.95 15.02
C GLU A 163 -8.54 1.35 14.02
N HIS A 164 -9.81 1.68 14.20
CA HIS A 164 -10.88 1.30 13.28
C HIS A 164 -10.74 2.02 11.94
N ASP A 165 -11.14 1.35 10.87
CA ASP A 165 -10.98 1.86 9.49
C ASP A 165 -11.63 3.24 9.30
N THR A 166 -12.84 3.44 9.82
CA THR A 166 -13.51 4.76 9.79
C THR A 166 -12.73 5.85 10.53
N THR A 167 -12.04 5.53 11.64
CA THR A 167 -11.17 6.49 12.34
C THR A 167 -9.96 6.84 11.48
N CYS A 168 -9.33 5.85 10.86
CA CYS A 168 -8.22 6.07 9.94
C CYS A 168 -8.64 6.95 8.76
N ALA A 169 -9.77 6.63 8.12
CA ALA A 169 -10.29 7.37 6.99
C ALA A 169 -10.65 8.81 7.33
N ARG A 170 -11.31 9.04 8.48
CA ARG A 170 -11.64 10.39 8.96
C ARG A 170 -10.38 11.22 9.24
N THR A 171 -9.36 10.61 9.86
CA THR A 171 -8.09 11.28 10.16
C THR A 171 -7.41 11.83 8.89
N HIS A 172 -7.59 11.16 7.76
CA HIS A 172 -7.01 11.55 6.47
C HIS A 172 -7.96 12.35 5.57
N GLY A 173 -9.11 12.78 6.10
CA GLY A 173 -10.11 13.55 5.33
C GLY A 173 -10.78 12.76 4.21
N LEU A 174 -10.65 11.43 4.17
CA LEU A 174 -11.21 10.59 3.10
C LEU A 174 -12.73 10.64 3.09
N ILE A 175 -13.33 10.67 4.28
CA ILE A 175 -14.78 10.73 4.44
C ILE A 175 -15.32 11.98 3.74
N ASP A 176 -14.74 13.15 4.01
CA ASP A 176 -15.22 14.41 3.45
C ASP A 176 -14.95 14.50 1.94
N ALA A 177 -13.77 14.06 1.49
CA ALA A 177 -13.41 14.05 0.09
C ALA A 177 -14.32 13.14 -0.76
N LEU A 178 -14.62 11.94 -0.27
CA LEU A 178 -15.43 10.96 -0.99
C LEU A 178 -16.93 11.31 -0.95
N ASN A 179 -17.44 11.87 0.15
CA ASN A 179 -18.81 12.41 0.17
C ASN A 179 -18.96 13.59 -0.80
N ARG A 180 -17.94 14.47 -0.88
CA ARG A 180 -17.93 15.56 -1.85
C ARG A 180 -18.00 15.00 -3.27
N LEU A 181 -17.15 14.04 -3.61
CA LEU A 181 -17.14 13.41 -4.92
C LEU A 181 -18.51 12.82 -5.30
N ALA A 182 -19.14 12.10 -4.37
CA ALA A 182 -20.46 11.54 -4.57
C ALA A 182 -21.53 12.62 -4.77
N THR A 183 -21.45 13.73 -4.03
CA THR A 183 -22.46 14.81 -4.12
C THR A 183 -22.29 15.66 -5.38
N THR A 184 -21.04 15.93 -5.79
CA THR A 184 -20.76 16.84 -6.90
C THR A 184 -20.74 16.15 -8.26
N LEU A 185 -20.38 14.87 -8.31
CA LEU A 185 -20.17 14.11 -9.55
C LEU A 185 -20.96 12.80 -9.63
N ASP A 186 -21.79 12.49 -8.63
CA ASP A 186 -22.56 11.24 -8.54
C ASP A 186 -21.68 9.97 -8.60
N ILE A 187 -20.46 10.06 -8.05
CA ILE A 187 -19.52 8.93 -7.93
C ILE A 187 -19.53 8.43 -6.48
N PRO A 188 -20.36 7.44 -6.12
CA PRO A 188 -20.38 6.88 -4.77
C PRO A 188 -19.12 6.07 -4.46
N THR A 189 -18.88 5.83 -3.18
CA THR A 189 -17.83 4.91 -2.72
C THR A 189 -18.43 3.66 -2.09
N LEU A 190 -18.02 2.49 -2.57
CA LEU A 190 -18.41 1.20 -2.01
C LEU A 190 -17.40 0.76 -0.95
N THR A 191 -17.91 0.29 0.19
CA THR A 191 -17.11 -0.05 1.38
C THR A 191 -17.69 -1.24 2.12
N ASP A 192 -16.91 -1.80 3.05
CA ASP A 192 -17.42 -2.74 4.03
C ASP A 192 -18.36 -2.08 5.06
N LEU A 193 -18.91 -2.90 5.97
CA LEU A 193 -19.84 -2.42 7.01
C LEU A 193 -19.15 -1.52 8.06
N GLY A 194 -17.81 -1.55 8.15
CA GLY A 194 -17.05 -0.71 9.08
C GLY A 194 -17.24 0.79 8.83
N TYR A 195 -17.73 1.15 7.64
CA TYR A 195 -18.01 2.50 7.15
C TYR A 195 -19.48 2.90 7.20
N GLU A 196 -20.34 2.19 7.95
CA GLU A 196 -21.79 2.49 7.98
C GLU A 196 -22.15 3.94 8.37
N ASN A 197 -21.29 4.61 9.13
CA ASN A 197 -21.46 6.00 9.58
C ASN A 197 -20.54 6.98 8.83
N ALA A 198 -20.13 6.64 7.61
CA ALA A 198 -19.26 7.46 6.76
C ALA A 198 -20.02 8.54 5.97
N GLY A 199 -21.35 8.54 5.96
CA GLY A 199 -22.16 9.54 5.28
C GLY A 199 -22.77 9.07 3.96
N PRO A 200 -23.61 9.91 3.32
CA PRO A 200 -24.50 9.51 2.23
C PRO A 200 -23.79 9.20 0.91
N GLY A 201 -22.52 9.55 0.74
CA GLY A 201 -21.70 9.17 -0.43
C GLY A 201 -21.22 7.72 -0.39
N PHE A 202 -21.36 7.04 0.74
CA PHE A 202 -20.90 5.67 0.95
C PHE A 202 -22.02 4.65 0.72
N ARG A 203 -21.67 3.49 0.21
CA ARG A 203 -22.57 2.34 0.04
C ARG A 203 -21.90 1.13 0.69
N HIS A 204 -22.57 0.57 1.68
CA HIS A 204 -22.11 -0.58 2.44
C HIS A 204 -23.24 -1.59 2.56
N PRO A 205 -22.97 -2.86 2.89
CA PRO A 205 -24.02 -3.84 3.14
C PRO A 205 -25.01 -3.36 4.21
N VAL A 206 -26.28 -3.74 4.07
CA VAL A 206 -27.31 -3.53 5.09
C VAL A 206 -27.19 -4.60 6.16
N LYS A 207 -27.02 -4.18 7.41
CA LYS A 207 -26.96 -5.08 8.57
C LYS A 207 -28.34 -5.66 8.87
N LYS A 208 -28.39 -6.96 9.18
CA LYS A 208 -29.64 -7.61 9.62
C LYS A 208 -30.11 -6.97 10.94
N PRO A 209 -31.36 -6.46 11.00
CA PRO A 209 -31.90 -5.90 12.24
C PRO A 209 -32.09 -6.99 13.31
N LYS A 210 -31.90 -6.62 14.58
CA LYS A 210 -32.06 -7.57 15.70
C LYS A 210 -33.52 -8.07 15.75
N GLY A 211 -33.70 -9.39 15.67
CA GLY A 211 -35.03 -10.02 15.75
C GLY A 211 -35.89 -9.91 14.49
N ARG A 212 -35.34 -9.46 13.35
CA ARG A 212 -36.06 -9.38 12.06
C ARG A 212 -35.21 -9.95 10.93
N GLU A 213 -35.87 -10.42 9.88
CA GLU A 213 -35.20 -10.77 8.62
C GLU A 213 -34.90 -9.54 7.78
N LEU A 214 -33.88 -9.64 6.93
CA LEU A 214 -33.68 -8.67 5.85
C LEU A 214 -34.80 -8.84 4.82
N ASP A 215 -35.35 -7.73 4.35
CA ASP A 215 -36.23 -7.71 3.19
C ASP A 215 -35.51 -8.16 1.92
N LEU A 216 -36.28 -8.45 0.86
CA LEU A 216 -35.76 -8.98 -0.39
C LEU A 216 -34.84 -7.99 -1.09
N ASP A 217 -35.12 -6.69 -1.00
CA ASP A 217 -34.34 -5.64 -1.66
C ASP A 217 -32.96 -5.51 -1.01
N SER A 218 -32.90 -5.48 0.32
CA SER A 218 -31.68 -5.47 1.10
C SER A 218 -30.87 -6.74 0.92
N LYS A 219 -31.52 -7.91 0.78
CA LYS A 219 -30.84 -9.17 0.45
C LYS A 219 -30.22 -9.12 -0.94
N THR A 220 -30.94 -8.59 -1.92
CA THR A 220 -30.49 -8.47 -3.32
C THR A 220 -29.33 -7.48 -3.42
N PHE A 221 -29.47 -6.31 -2.81
CA PHE A 221 -28.42 -5.31 -2.68
C PHE A 221 -27.17 -5.88 -2.00
N ASN A 222 -27.32 -6.58 -0.88
CA ASN A 222 -26.20 -7.22 -0.20
C ASN A 222 -25.52 -8.29 -1.06
N LYS A 223 -26.25 -9.00 -1.92
CA LYS A 223 -25.67 -9.97 -2.85
C LYS A 223 -24.81 -9.27 -3.90
N VAL A 224 -25.26 -8.14 -4.44
CA VAL A 224 -24.48 -7.30 -5.38
C VAL A 224 -23.23 -6.75 -4.69
N ILE A 225 -23.38 -6.11 -3.54
CA ILE A 225 -22.25 -5.53 -2.80
C ILE A 225 -21.21 -6.59 -2.42
N ARG A 226 -21.62 -7.79 -1.99
CA ARG A 226 -20.66 -8.87 -1.68
C ARG A 226 -19.81 -9.28 -2.89
N GLY A 227 -20.40 -9.32 -4.08
CA GLY A 227 -19.65 -9.58 -5.32
C GLY A 227 -18.60 -8.49 -5.57
N ILE A 228 -18.94 -7.24 -5.29
CA ILE A 228 -18.04 -6.10 -5.43
C ILE A 228 -16.98 -6.04 -4.32
N HIS A 229 -17.31 -6.49 -3.10
CA HIS A 229 -16.32 -6.61 -2.01
C HIS A 229 -15.17 -7.54 -2.34
N GLY A 230 -15.41 -8.65 -3.05
CA GLY A 230 -14.31 -9.48 -3.56
C GLY A 230 -13.37 -8.73 -4.51
N VAL A 231 -13.91 -7.73 -5.23
CA VAL A 231 -13.13 -6.85 -6.10
C VAL A 231 -12.37 -5.79 -5.29
N VAL A 232 -12.95 -5.29 -4.20
CA VAL A 232 -12.27 -4.36 -3.29
C VAL A 232 -11.07 -5.04 -2.61
N GLU A 233 -11.24 -6.28 -2.13
CA GLU A 233 -10.16 -7.08 -1.54
C GLU A 233 -9.01 -7.34 -2.53
N ARG A 234 -9.31 -7.36 -3.84
CA ARG A 234 -8.31 -7.49 -4.91
C ARG A 234 -7.27 -6.37 -4.86
N ALA A 235 -7.64 -5.13 -4.55
CA ALA A 235 -6.68 -4.02 -4.49
C ALA A 235 -5.61 -4.26 -3.41
N ASN A 236 -6.06 -4.67 -2.23
CA ASN A 236 -5.19 -5.03 -1.12
C ASN A 236 -4.36 -6.29 -1.42
N ALA A 237 -4.94 -7.26 -2.13
CA ALA A 237 -4.23 -8.45 -2.59
C ALA A 237 -3.15 -8.11 -3.62
N LEU A 238 -3.42 -7.25 -4.61
CA LEU A 238 -2.44 -6.83 -5.61
C LEU A 238 -1.20 -6.21 -4.95
N LEU A 239 -1.37 -5.40 -3.92
CA LEU A 239 -0.23 -4.84 -3.19
C LEU A 239 0.51 -5.91 -2.37
N LYS A 240 -0.20 -6.72 -1.58
CA LYS A 240 0.43 -7.66 -0.61
C LYS A 240 0.93 -8.97 -1.23
N VAL A 241 0.30 -9.42 -2.31
CA VAL A 241 0.66 -10.66 -3.00
C VAL A 241 1.86 -10.41 -3.92
N THR A 242 1.81 -9.35 -4.72
CA THR A 242 2.89 -8.94 -5.63
C THR A 242 4.14 -8.54 -4.86
N PHE A 243 4.00 -7.76 -3.78
CA PHE A 243 5.14 -7.32 -2.99
C PHE A 243 5.16 -8.02 -1.63
N LYS A 244 5.97 -9.08 -1.53
CA LYS A 244 6.15 -9.81 -0.27
C LYS A 244 6.63 -8.91 0.88
N ALA A 245 7.32 -7.80 0.59
CA ALA A 245 7.69 -6.79 1.59
C ALA A 245 6.50 -6.23 2.39
N LEU A 246 5.29 -6.19 1.80
CA LEU A 246 4.07 -5.72 2.48
C LEU A 246 3.36 -6.82 3.29
N ARG A 247 3.80 -8.08 3.22
CA ARG A 247 3.21 -9.16 4.03
C ARG A 247 3.63 -9.06 5.50
N ARG A 248 4.86 -8.62 5.74
CA ARG A 248 5.42 -8.30 7.06
C ARG A 248 6.56 -7.31 6.90
N VAL A 249 6.35 -6.09 7.36
CA VAL A 249 7.37 -5.03 7.38
C VAL A 249 8.24 -5.19 8.61
N SER A 250 9.54 -5.44 8.40
CA SER A 250 10.55 -5.51 9.47
C SER A 250 11.26 -4.18 9.72
N LEU A 251 10.85 -3.12 9.01
CA LEU A 251 11.29 -1.74 9.26
C LEU A 251 10.39 -1.10 10.31
N ASP A 252 10.72 0.13 10.70
CA ASP A 252 9.87 0.94 11.56
C ASP A 252 8.43 1.03 11.01
N PRO A 253 7.37 0.81 11.82
CA PRO A 253 5.99 0.85 11.36
C PRO A 253 5.57 2.15 10.67
N ALA A 254 6.16 3.31 11.00
CA ALA A 254 5.84 4.56 10.31
C ALA A 254 6.35 4.56 8.86
N SER A 255 7.32 3.70 8.51
CA SER A 255 7.79 3.50 7.15
C SER A 255 6.76 2.80 6.24
N ILE A 256 5.71 2.19 6.81
CA ILE A 256 4.66 1.50 6.04
C ILE A 256 4.05 2.42 4.98
N THR A 257 3.79 3.70 5.31
CA THR A 257 3.29 4.69 4.34
C THR A 257 4.17 4.74 3.09
N ARG A 258 5.49 4.86 3.29
CA ARG A 258 6.46 4.99 2.20
C ARG A 258 6.55 3.70 1.39
N ILE A 259 6.55 2.55 2.07
CA ILE A 259 6.60 1.23 1.42
C ILE A 259 5.33 0.99 0.59
N ALA A 260 4.15 1.29 1.14
CA ALA A 260 2.88 1.11 0.43
C ALA A 260 2.76 2.04 -0.79
N ARG A 261 3.17 3.31 -0.66
CA ARG A 261 3.22 4.25 -1.79
C ARG A 261 4.20 3.81 -2.88
N ALA A 262 5.39 3.38 -2.49
CA ALA A 262 6.37 2.87 -3.42
C ALA A 262 5.89 1.58 -4.12
N ALA A 263 5.22 0.67 -3.40
CA ALA A 263 4.59 -0.50 -3.97
C ALA A 263 3.48 -0.15 -4.98
N LEU A 264 2.66 0.86 -4.67
CA LEU A 264 1.65 1.37 -5.61
C LEU A 264 2.31 1.83 -6.92
N VAL A 265 3.35 2.66 -6.84
CA VAL A 265 4.08 3.14 -8.03
C VAL A 265 4.71 1.99 -8.80
N LEU A 266 5.34 1.01 -8.12
CA LEU A 266 5.89 -0.16 -8.79
C LEU A 266 4.82 -0.99 -9.50
N LEU A 267 3.63 -1.13 -8.91
CA LEU A 267 2.51 -1.85 -9.52
C LEU A 267 2.03 -1.12 -10.79
N GLN A 268 1.87 0.19 -10.70
CA GLN A 268 1.48 1.04 -11.83
C GLN A 268 2.51 0.98 -12.95
N LEU A 269 3.81 1.04 -12.61
CA LEU A 269 4.89 0.85 -13.55
C LEU A 269 4.83 -0.53 -14.17
N GLU A 270 4.76 -1.62 -13.41
CA GLU A 270 4.75 -3.00 -13.93
C GLU A 270 3.59 -3.26 -14.90
N HIS A 271 2.43 -2.66 -14.68
CA HIS A 271 1.25 -2.86 -15.53
C HIS A 271 1.02 -1.73 -16.55
N GLY A 272 1.79 -0.64 -16.51
CA GLY A 272 1.58 0.53 -17.36
C GLY A 272 0.21 1.18 -17.14
N ARG A 273 -0.32 1.13 -15.91
CA ARG A 273 -1.68 1.58 -15.57
C ARG A 273 -1.67 2.43 -14.31
N THR A 274 -2.04 3.70 -14.43
CA THR A 274 -2.09 4.65 -13.29
C THR A 274 -3.50 4.86 -12.75
N THR A 275 -4.52 4.65 -13.58
CA THR A 275 -5.95 4.71 -13.21
C THR A 275 -6.61 3.38 -13.52
#